data_AF-A0A7C1GD31-F1
#
_entry.id   AF-A0A7C1GD31-F1
#
_cell.length_a   1.000
_cell.length_b   1.000
_cell.length_c   1.000
_cell.angle_alpha   90.00
_cell.angle_beta   90.00
_cell.angle_gamma   90.00
#
_symmetry.space_group_name_H-M   'P 1'
#
loop_
_entity.id
_entity.type
_entity.pdbx_description
1 polymer ?
#
loop_
_entity_poly.entity_id
_entity_poly.type
_entity_poly.pdbx_seq_one_letter_code
_entity_poly.pdbx_strand_id
1 'polypeptide(L)'
;AKMVQMGKLDSVAVVDAYDNVSNYLDASIKRYDAQNNSRKVTEYKNVNGYVEMTFEPFAKCSDLASIYQKKYNAAPTDTVLLKKIIGVLEIKKCYTEPLYFDANVSLYKASPSPQLAFLVGKMMLQRKKYNDALGYMWKCTTMKDTSNLEEAYLLMAQTYRTLNNYVKAREVARKVIRLNPHNGIAYDFIGDLYAESAQKCGNNALTTKVSYWAAVDKYVKAKRVDPEMADAMNKKIAIYKAHFPTRETMFFYNIKPGDRYRVGCWINETTIARASN
;
A
#
# COMPACT_ATOMS: atom_id res chain seq x y z
N ALA A 1 29.11 23.19 -10.78
CA ALA A 1 29.27 22.04 -9.85
C ALA A 1 30.10 22.38 -8.60
N LYS A 2 31.41 22.69 -8.73
CA LYS A 2 32.30 22.92 -7.58
C LYS A 2 31.89 24.08 -6.66
N MET A 3 31.38 25.19 -7.22
CA MET A 3 31.00 26.37 -6.43
C MET A 3 29.71 26.19 -5.60
N VAL A 4 28.75 25.37 -6.07
CA VAL A 4 27.50 25.07 -5.35
C VAL A 4 27.79 24.16 -4.15
N GLN A 5 28.65 23.15 -4.32
CA GLN A 5 29.11 22.28 -3.22
C GLN A 5 29.92 23.03 -2.15
N MET A 6 30.53 24.16 -2.51
CA MET A 6 31.28 25.02 -1.59
C MET A 6 30.40 26.10 -0.93
N GLY A 7 29.08 26.08 -1.11
CA GLY A 7 28.16 27.08 -0.55
C GLY A 7 28.29 28.48 -1.16
N LYS A 8 28.93 28.61 -2.34
CA LYS A 8 29.24 29.90 -2.99
C LYS A 8 28.25 30.33 -4.06
N LEU A 9 27.16 29.58 -4.27
CA LEU A 9 26.10 29.90 -5.22
C LEU A 9 24.73 29.57 -4.62
N ASP A 10 23.77 30.48 -4.77
CA ASP A 10 22.38 30.25 -4.39
C ASP A 10 21.73 29.20 -5.31
N SER A 11 20.97 28.27 -4.73
CA SER A 11 20.13 27.32 -5.45
C SER A 11 19.19 28.00 -6.46
N VAL A 12 18.71 29.20 -6.15
CA VAL A 12 17.85 29.99 -7.04
C VAL A 12 18.56 30.32 -8.36
N ALA A 13 19.81 30.80 -8.29
CA ALA A 13 20.57 31.14 -9.49
C ALA A 13 20.85 29.92 -10.41
N VAL A 14 20.94 28.71 -9.83
CA VAL A 14 21.11 27.46 -10.59
C VAL A 14 19.82 27.08 -11.30
N VAL A 15 18.67 27.24 -10.63
CA VAL A 15 17.34 27.02 -11.23
C VAL A 15 17.07 28.04 -12.34
N ASP A 16 17.36 29.32 -12.12
CA ASP A 16 17.19 30.36 -13.14
C ASP A 16 18.07 30.12 -14.36
N ALA A 17 19.33 29.72 -14.14
CA ALA A 17 20.24 29.36 -15.24
C ALA A 17 19.72 28.13 -16.01
N TYR A 18 19.21 27.12 -15.30
CA TYR A 18 18.59 25.96 -15.93
C TYR A 18 17.39 26.37 -16.77
N ASP A 19 16.47 27.17 -16.24
CA ASP A 19 15.25 27.59 -16.94
C ASP A 19 15.59 28.38 -18.21
N ASN A 20 16.56 29.29 -18.15
CA ASN A 20 17.03 30.04 -19.31
C ASN A 20 17.61 29.13 -20.41
N VAL A 21 18.47 28.19 -20.03
CA VAL A 21 19.08 27.25 -20.98
C VAL A 21 18.03 26.28 -21.55
N SER A 22 17.17 25.72 -20.70
CA SER A 22 16.10 24.80 -21.11
C SER A 22 15.14 25.47 -22.09
N ASN A 23 14.71 26.70 -21.82
CA ASN A 23 13.82 27.46 -22.70
C ASN A 23 14.46 27.71 -24.08
N TYR A 24 15.74 28.06 -24.12
CA TYR A 24 16.48 28.23 -25.37
C TYR A 24 16.58 26.92 -26.16
N LEU A 25 16.88 25.81 -25.48
CA LEU A 25 16.97 24.49 -26.12
C LEU A 25 15.61 24.04 -26.65
N ASP A 26 14.52 24.20 -25.88
CA ASP A 26 13.17 23.85 -26.28
C ASP A 26 12.69 24.68 -27.49
N ALA A 27 12.96 26.00 -27.49
CA ALA A 27 12.67 26.86 -28.62
C ALA A 27 13.48 26.44 -29.87
N SER A 28 14.74 26.08 -29.69
CA SER A 28 15.61 25.61 -30.77
C SER A 28 15.11 24.27 -31.35
N ILE A 29 14.71 23.33 -30.49
CA ILE A 29 14.14 22.04 -30.89
C ILE A 29 12.89 22.27 -31.75
N LYS A 30 11.93 23.07 -31.26
CA LYS A 30 10.70 23.40 -32.02
C LYS A 30 11.00 24.05 -33.37
N ARG A 31 11.97 24.98 -33.40
CA ARG A 31 12.39 25.65 -34.64
C ARG A 31 12.96 24.66 -35.66
N TYR A 32 13.83 23.75 -35.25
CA TYR A 32 14.43 22.76 -36.16
C TYR A 32 13.47 21.65 -36.57
N ASP A 33 12.53 21.30 -35.69
CA ASP A 33 11.45 20.35 -36.00
C ASP A 33 10.53 20.91 -37.09
N ALA A 34 10.13 22.18 -37.00
CA ALA A 34 9.38 22.88 -38.04
C ALA A 34 10.12 22.99 -39.38
N GLN A 35 11.46 22.86 -39.38
CA GLN A 35 12.30 22.84 -40.56
C GLN A 35 12.56 21.42 -41.10
N ASN A 36 11.94 20.39 -40.52
CA ASN A 36 12.21 18.98 -40.81
C ASN A 36 13.70 18.58 -40.65
N ASN A 37 14.45 19.29 -39.80
CA ASN A 37 15.87 19.03 -39.58
C ASN A 37 16.06 18.05 -38.40
N SER A 38 15.80 16.76 -38.65
CA SER A 38 15.86 15.69 -37.65
C SER A 38 17.22 15.55 -36.98
N ARG A 39 18.32 15.85 -37.70
CA ARG A 39 19.68 15.85 -37.15
C ARG A 39 19.83 16.90 -36.06
N LYS A 40 19.46 18.16 -36.34
CA LYS A 40 19.54 19.25 -35.36
C LYS A 40 18.61 19.02 -34.18
N VAL A 41 17.40 18.51 -34.42
CA VAL A 41 16.49 18.13 -33.33
C VAL A 41 17.15 17.12 -32.39
N THR A 42 17.82 16.10 -32.94
CA THR A 42 18.53 15.09 -32.15
C THR A 42 19.73 15.68 -31.39
N GLU A 43 20.55 16.50 -32.05
CA GLU A 43 21.68 17.20 -31.41
C GLU A 43 21.21 18.02 -30.20
N TYR A 44 20.17 18.83 -30.34
CA TYR A 44 19.67 19.67 -29.25
C TYR A 44 18.96 18.88 -28.15
N LYS A 45 18.25 17.79 -28.49
CA LYS A 45 17.69 16.86 -27.48
C LYS A 45 18.80 16.23 -26.63
N ASN A 46 19.93 15.86 -27.24
CA ASN A 46 21.08 15.32 -26.50
C ASN A 46 21.68 16.37 -25.56
N VAL A 47 21.88 17.61 -26.04
CA VAL A 47 22.35 18.72 -25.19
C VAL A 47 21.39 18.96 -24.03
N ASN A 48 20.08 18.96 -24.28
CA ASN A 48 19.06 19.12 -23.24
C ASN A 48 19.18 18.03 -22.16
N GLY A 49 19.38 16.77 -22.56
CA GLY A 49 19.63 15.66 -21.64
C GLY A 49 20.87 15.87 -20.75
N TYR A 50 21.97 16.39 -21.30
CA TYR A 50 23.17 16.69 -20.51
C TYR A 50 22.95 17.84 -19.52
N VAL A 51 22.20 18.88 -19.92
CA VAL A 51 21.85 20.00 -19.06
C VAL A 51 21.00 19.52 -17.88
N GLU A 52 19.98 18.71 -18.14
CA GLU A 52 19.14 18.11 -17.09
C GLU A 52 19.97 17.25 -16.12
N MET A 53 20.80 16.34 -16.65
CA MET A 53 21.66 15.48 -15.82
C MET A 53 22.65 16.28 -14.96
N THR A 54 23.09 17.44 -15.43
CA THR A 54 23.98 18.34 -14.69
C THR A 54 23.21 19.13 -13.62
N PHE A 55 21.95 19.46 -13.89
CA PHE A 55 21.09 20.23 -13.00
C PHE A 55 20.51 19.39 -11.86
N GLU A 56 19.99 18.20 -12.17
CA GLU A 56 19.31 17.30 -11.23
C GLU A 56 20.06 17.07 -9.90
N PRO A 57 21.39 16.87 -9.86
CA PRO A 57 22.17 16.77 -8.63
C PRO A 57 21.93 17.89 -7.63
N PHE A 58 21.68 19.11 -8.10
CA PHE A 58 21.60 20.33 -7.28
C PHE A 58 20.17 20.79 -7.01
N ALA A 59 19.19 20.24 -7.72
CA ALA A 59 17.78 20.61 -7.61
C ALA A 59 17.12 20.00 -6.35
N LYS A 60 16.28 20.79 -5.66
CA LYS A 60 15.42 20.30 -4.59
C LYS A 60 14.17 19.64 -5.18
N CYS A 61 13.41 18.91 -4.36
CA CYS A 61 12.18 18.26 -4.82
C CYS A 61 11.16 19.23 -5.41
N SER A 62 11.00 20.42 -4.83
CA SER A 62 10.13 21.48 -5.37
C SER A 62 10.54 21.94 -6.77
N ASP A 63 11.85 22.08 -6.99
CA ASP A 63 12.40 22.57 -8.26
C ASP A 63 12.21 21.52 -9.33
N LEU A 64 12.57 20.26 -9.03
CA LEU A 64 12.35 19.11 -9.89
C LEU A 64 10.87 18.94 -10.23
N ALA A 65 9.99 18.99 -9.22
CA ALA A 65 8.55 18.87 -9.43
C ALA A 65 8.03 19.97 -10.34
N SER A 66 8.38 21.24 -10.11
CA SER A 66 7.96 22.37 -10.94
C SER A 66 8.39 22.21 -12.41
N ILE A 67 9.66 21.86 -12.64
CA ILE A 67 10.22 21.68 -13.98
C ILE A 67 9.56 20.50 -14.70
N TYR A 68 9.49 19.35 -14.05
CA TYR A 68 8.91 18.15 -14.65
C TYR A 68 7.38 18.22 -14.77
N GLN A 69 6.71 19.04 -13.96
CA GLN A 69 5.26 19.29 -14.09
C GLN A 69 4.95 19.96 -15.43
N LYS A 70 5.74 20.96 -15.86
CA LYS A 70 5.57 21.61 -17.17
C LYS A 70 5.65 20.58 -18.31
N LYS A 71 6.63 19.67 -18.24
CA LYS A 71 6.85 18.61 -19.24
C LYS A 71 5.71 17.58 -19.22
N TYR A 72 5.32 17.13 -18.03
CA TYR A 72 4.18 16.24 -17.84
C TYR A 72 2.89 16.82 -18.44
N ASN A 73 2.59 18.09 -18.18
CA ASN A 73 1.36 18.73 -18.69
C ASN A 73 1.33 18.78 -20.23
N ALA A 74 2.49 18.89 -20.90
CA ALA A 74 2.57 18.93 -22.35
C ALA A 74 2.37 17.54 -23.00
N ALA A 75 2.77 16.46 -22.32
CA ALA A 75 2.69 15.09 -22.84
C ALA A 75 2.36 14.07 -21.74
N PRO A 76 1.15 14.12 -21.14
CA PRO A 76 0.83 13.38 -19.91
C PRO A 76 0.68 11.87 -20.09
N THR A 77 0.63 11.38 -21.33
CA THR A 77 0.51 9.95 -21.67
C THR A 77 1.78 9.38 -22.32
N ASP A 78 2.81 10.20 -22.52
CA ASP A 78 4.08 9.73 -23.07
C ASP A 78 4.81 8.86 -22.04
N THR A 79 4.74 7.53 -22.25
CA THR A 79 5.32 6.55 -21.31
C THR A 79 6.84 6.68 -21.13
N VAL A 80 7.56 7.21 -22.11
CA VAL A 80 9.01 7.42 -22.01
C VAL A 80 9.29 8.59 -21.09
N LEU A 81 8.57 9.71 -21.29
CA LEU A 81 8.63 10.88 -20.41
C LEU A 81 8.20 10.52 -18.99
N LEU A 82 7.08 9.81 -18.82
CA LEU A 82 6.56 9.41 -17.52
C LEU A 82 7.57 8.57 -16.72
N LYS A 83 8.18 7.57 -17.37
CA LYS A 83 9.24 6.74 -16.74
C LYS A 83 10.44 7.58 -16.33
N LYS A 84 10.84 8.56 -17.14
CA LYS A 84 11.93 9.49 -16.81
C LYS A 84 11.58 10.34 -15.58
N ILE A 85 10.40 10.97 -15.58
CA ILE A 85 9.92 11.78 -14.45
C ILE A 85 9.93 10.95 -13.16
N ILE A 86 9.33 9.76 -13.20
CA ILE A 86 9.28 8.84 -12.06
C ILE A 86 10.70 8.50 -11.61
N GLY A 87 11.57 8.05 -12.50
CA GLY A 87 12.94 7.65 -12.14
C GLY A 87 13.76 8.77 -11.48
N VAL A 88 13.64 10.01 -11.98
CA VAL A 88 14.32 11.17 -11.38
C VAL A 88 13.79 11.46 -9.98
N LEU A 89 12.46 11.47 -9.81
CA LEU A 89 11.84 11.69 -8.51
C LEU A 89 12.18 10.58 -7.51
N GLU A 90 12.32 9.32 -7.95
CA GLU A 90 12.71 8.19 -7.10
C GLU A 90 14.17 8.27 -6.65
N ILE A 91 15.09 8.56 -7.58
CA ILE A 91 16.53 8.77 -7.27
C ILE A 91 16.70 9.88 -6.23
N LYS A 92 15.86 10.92 -6.33
CA LYS A 92 15.85 12.08 -5.43
C LYS A 92 14.96 11.91 -4.20
N LYS A 93 14.26 10.77 -4.09
CA LYS A 93 13.34 10.43 -3.00
C LYS A 93 12.21 11.44 -2.81
N CYS A 94 11.75 12.07 -3.88
CA CYS A 94 10.70 13.09 -3.91
C CYS A 94 9.29 12.46 -3.97
N TYR A 95 9.03 11.47 -3.11
CA TYR A 95 7.78 10.68 -3.14
C TYR A 95 6.53 11.46 -2.72
N THR A 96 6.71 12.55 -1.97
CA THR A 96 5.61 13.39 -1.45
C THR A 96 5.11 14.41 -2.46
N GLU A 97 5.84 14.64 -3.55
CA GLU A 97 5.45 15.59 -4.59
C GLU A 97 4.19 15.09 -5.32
N PRO A 98 3.17 15.93 -5.55
CA PRO A 98 1.95 15.54 -6.26
C PRO A 98 2.23 14.90 -7.62
N LEU A 99 3.22 15.44 -8.34
CA LEU A 99 3.67 14.95 -9.64
C LEU A 99 4.09 13.47 -9.60
N TYR A 100 4.71 12.99 -8.51
CA TYR A 100 5.12 11.59 -8.40
C TYR A 100 3.91 10.65 -8.48
N PHE A 101 2.82 11.01 -7.82
CA PHE A 101 1.57 10.28 -7.89
C PHE A 101 0.92 10.39 -9.26
N ASP A 102 0.79 11.61 -9.80
CA ASP A 102 0.12 11.83 -11.07
C ASP A 102 0.83 11.11 -12.22
N ALA A 103 2.17 11.13 -12.24
CA ALA A 103 2.97 10.41 -13.22
C ALA A 103 2.77 8.88 -13.12
N ASN A 104 2.76 8.31 -11.90
CA ASN A 104 2.52 6.88 -11.72
C ASN A 104 1.11 6.45 -12.13
N VAL A 105 0.09 7.25 -11.81
CA VAL A 105 -1.30 7.00 -12.23
C VAL A 105 -1.44 7.08 -13.75
N SER A 106 -0.81 8.07 -14.39
CA SER A 106 -0.84 8.21 -15.85
C SER A 106 -0.05 7.10 -16.54
N LEU A 107 1.10 6.70 -16.00
CA LEU A 107 1.86 5.57 -16.51
C LEU A 107 1.04 4.28 -16.40
N TYR A 108 0.31 4.09 -15.31
CA TYR A 108 -0.58 2.94 -15.14
C TYR A 108 -1.66 2.91 -16.22
N LYS A 109 -2.29 4.06 -16.51
CA LYS A 109 -3.33 4.14 -17.54
C LYS A 109 -2.78 3.84 -18.93
N ALA A 110 -1.58 4.31 -19.24
CA ALA A 110 -0.95 4.14 -20.55
C ALA A 110 -0.33 2.75 -20.74
N SER A 111 0.24 2.16 -19.70
CA SER A 111 0.92 0.86 -19.74
C SER A 111 0.67 0.09 -18.44
N PRO A 112 -0.53 -0.50 -18.26
CA PRO A 112 -0.88 -1.21 -17.03
C PRO A 112 0.05 -2.38 -16.74
N SER A 113 0.49 -2.51 -15.48
CA SER A 113 1.18 -3.69 -14.98
C SER A 113 0.74 -4.03 -13.56
N PRO A 114 0.94 -5.29 -13.11
CA PRO A 114 0.60 -5.72 -11.75
C PRO A 114 1.36 -4.90 -10.69
N GLN A 115 2.65 -4.68 -10.89
CA GLN A 115 3.51 -3.89 -10.01
C GLN A 115 3.03 -2.45 -9.90
N LEU A 116 2.63 -1.86 -11.02
CA LEU A 116 2.18 -0.48 -11.04
C LEU A 116 0.76 -0.33 -10.48
N ALA A 117 -0.13 -1.31 -10.71
CA ALA A 117 -1.42 -1.39 -10.01
C ALA A 117 -1.23 -1.46 -8.49
N PHE A 118 -0.29 -2.29 -8.03
CA PHE A 118 0.04 -2.43 -6.62
C PHE A 118 0.58 -1.12 -6.02
N LEU A 119 1.56 -0.50 -6.70
CA LEU A 119 2.14 0.78 -6.29
C LEU A 119 1.07 1.87 -6.19
N VAL A 120 0.27 2.08 -7.25
CA VAL A 120 -0.80 3.08 -7.26
C VAL A 120 -1.83 2.78 -6.16
N GLY A 121 -2.18 1.51 -5.95
CA GLY A 121 -3.04 1.09 -4.84
C GLY A 121 -2.49 1.51 -3.47
N LYS A 122 -1.20 1.29 -3.20
CA LYS A 122 -0.54 1.73 -1.96
C LYS A 122 -0.57 3.25 -1.80
N MET A 123 -0.30 4.00 -2.87
CA MET A 123 -0.36 5.46 -2.83
C MET A 123 -1.79 5.97 -2.54
N MET A 124 -2.80 5.31 -3.09
CA MET A 124 -4.21 5.63 -2.80
C MET A 124 -4.56 5.38 -1.32
N LEU A 125 -4.03 4.32 -0.70
CA LEU A 125 -4.20 4.07 0.74
C LEU A 125 -3.57 5.17 1.60
N GLN A 126 -2.35 5.60 1.27
CA GLN A 126 -1.69 6.71 1.97
C GLN A 126 -2.53 8.00 1.90
N ARG A 127 -3.24 8.20 0.78
CA ARG A 127 -4.18 9.30 0.57
C ARG A 127 -5.58 9.05 1.11
N LYS A 128 -5.80 7.95 1.87
CA LYS A 128 -7.09 7.53 2.44
C LYS A 128 -8.21 7.32 1.40
N LYS A 129 -7.86 7.12 0.12
CA LYS A 129 -8.79 6.80 -0.97
C LYS A 129 -9.03 5.30 -1.03
N TYR A 130 -9.72 4.77 -0.02
CA TYR A 130 -9.83 3.33 0.23
C TYR A 130 -10.51 2.55 -0.92
N ASN A 131 -11.60 3.07 -1.49
CA ASN A 131 -12.30 2.39 -2.58
C ASN A 131 -11.47 2.36 -3.87
N ASP A 132 -10.79 3.46 -4.19
CA ASP A 132 -9.88 3.50 -5.34
C ASP A 132 -8.73 2.51 -5.13
N ALA A 133 -8.12 2.51 -3.94
CA ALA A 133 -7.06 1.57 -3.59
C ALA A 133 -7.48 0.11 -3.77
N LEU A 134 -8.66 -0.26 -3.29
CA LEU A 134 -9.23 -1.61 -3.49
C LEU A 134 -9.39 -1.94 -4.97
N GLY A 135 -9.81 -0.98 -5.80
CA GLY A 135 -9.93 -1.15 -7.25
C GLY A 135 -8.59 -1.44 -7.93
N TYR A 136 -7.55 -0.69 -7.58
CA TYR A 136 -6.19 -0.92 -8.12
C TYR A 136 -5.58 -2.23 -7.61
N MET A 137 -5.71 -2.55 -6.32
CA MET A 137 -5.21 -3.79 -5.75
C MET A 137 -5.92 -5.02 -6.33
N TRP A 138 -7.23 -4.93 -6.58
CA TRP A 138 -7.96 -6.00 -7.26
C TRP A 138 -7.37 -6.26 -8.67
N LYS A 139 -7.12 -5.21 -9.45
CA LYS A 139 -6.49 -5.34 -10.77
C LYS A 139 -5.11 -5.97 -10.69
N CYS A 140 -4.31 -5.64 -9.67
CA CYS A 140 -3.04 -6.32 -9.40
C CYS A 140 -3.23 -7.83 -9.23
N THR A 141 -4.27 -8.25 -8.50
CA THR A 141 -4.50 -9.66 -8.19
C THR A 141 -5.04 -10.52 -9.35
N THR A 142 -5.50 -9.88 -10.43
CA THR A 142 -6.11 -10.56 -11.59
C THR A 142 -5.18 -10.73 -12.79
N MET A 143 -3.96 -10.19 -12.73
CA MET A 143 -2.98 -10.25 -13.82
C MET A 143 -2.01 -11.43 -13.63
N LYS A 144 -1.25 -11.80 -14.67
CA LYS A 144 -0.41 -13.03 -14.69
C LYS A 144 0.71 -13.06 -13.65
N ASP A 145 1.21 -11.91 -13.21
CA ASP A 145 2.28 -11.83 -12.22
C ASP A 145 1.73 -11.94 -10.80
N THR A 146 2.31 -12.84 -10.01
CA THR A 146 1.86 -13.16 -8.64
C THR A 146 2.81 -12.67 -7.55
N SER A 147 3.90 -12.00 -7.90
CA SER A 147 4.95 -11.57 -6.96
C SER A 147 4.43 -10.74 -5.77
N ASN A 148 3.46 -9.85 -6.01
CA ASN A 148 2.85 -9.00 -4.97
C ASN A 148 1.50 -9.50 -4.46
N LEU A 149 1.08 -10.72 -4.84
CA LEU A 149 -0.30 -11.18 -4.63
C LEU A 149 -0.65 -11.31 -3.14
N GLU A 150 0.29 -11.81 -2.34
CA GLU A 150 0.11 -11.97 -0.89
C GLU A 150 -0.04 -10.60 -0.19
N GLU A 151 0.89 -9.68 -0.45
CA GLU A 151 0.86 -8.32 0.13
C GLU A 151 -0.37 -7.54 -0.35
N ALA A 152 -0.77 -7.65 -1.62
CA ALA A 152 -1.97 -7.03 -2.17
C ALA A 152 -3.23 -7.50 -1.44
N TYR A 153 -3.40 -8.81 -1.23
CA TYR A 153 -4.55 -9.31 -0.48
C TYR A 153 -4.52 -8.88 0.99
N LEU A 154 -3.36 -8.87 1.66
CA LEU A 154 -3.25 -8.37 3.04
C LEU A 154 -3.69 -6.90 3.14
N LEU A 155 -3.20 -6.03 2.26
CA LEU A 155 -3.59 -4.62 2.25
C LEU A 155 -5.08 -4.43 1.91
N MET A 156 -5.63 -5.21 0.98
CA MET A 156 -7.08 -5.21 0.71
C MET A 156 -7.88 -5.62 1.94
N ALA A 157 -7.47 -6.67 2.66
CA ALA A 157 -8.13 -7.13 3.88
C ALA A 157 -8.13 -6.05 4.97
N GLN A 158 -6.97 -5.43 5.21
CA GLN A 158 -6.82 -4.31 6.14
C GLN A 158 -7.69 -3.11 5.72
N THR A 159 -7.76 -2.81 4.43
CA THR A 159 -8.60 -1.73 3.90
C THR A 159 -10.09 -2.00 4.14
N TYR A 160 -10.55 -3.24 3.94
CA TYR A 160 -11.92 -3.62 4.27
C TYR A 160 -12.21 -3.53 5.77
N ARG A 161 -11.26 -3.85 6.65
CA ARG A 161 -11.39 -3.62 8.11
C ARG A 161 -11.56 -2.14 8.42
N THR A 162 -10.75 -1.25 7.81
CA THR A 162 -10.88 0.21 7.96
C THR A 162 -12.24 0.72 7.52
N LEU A 163 -12.82 0.11 6.48
CA LEU A 163 -14.18 0.39 6.00
C LEU A 163 -15.29 -0.32 6.80
N ASN A 164 -14.96 -0.92 7.96
CA ASN A 164 -15.86 -1.71 8.80
C ASN A 164 -16.55 -2.90 8.08
N ASN A 165 -16.00 -3.36 6.96
CA ASN A 165 -16.51 -4.52 6.23
C ASN A 165 -15.77 -5.79 6.64
N TYR A 166 -16.06 -6.28 7.85
CA TYR A 166 -15.38 -7.43 8.44
C TYR A 166 -15.56 -8.74 7.65
N VAL A 167 -16.70 -8.92 6.98
CA VAL A 167 -16.97 -10.09 6.15
C VAL A 167 -15.99 -10.15 4.98
N LYS A 168 -15.89 -9.06 4.20
CA LYS A 168 -14.94 -8.99 3.08
C LYS A 168 -13.50 -9.00 3.56
N ALA A 169 -13.18 -8.32 4.67
CA ALA A 169 -11.84 -8.34 5.25
C ALA A 169 -11.37 -9.78 5.53
N ARG A 170 -12.21 -10.60 6.17
CA ARG A 170 -11.91 -12.00 6.40
C ARG A 170 -11.82 -12.81 5.12
N GLU A 171 -12.74 -12.61 4.17
CA GLU A 171 -12.75 -13.35 2.91
C GLU A 171 -11.41 -13.16 2.16
N VAL A 172 -10.93 -11.92 2.11
CA VAL A 172 -9.65 -11.58 1.50
C VAL A 172 -8.47 -12.09 2.32
N ALA A 173 -8.48 -11.99 3.66
CA ALA A 173 -7.44 -12.60 4.48
C ALA A 173 -7.35 -14.13 4.29
N ARG A 174 -8.48 -14.80 4.04
CA ARG A 174 -8.48 -16.23 3.68
C ARG A 174 -7.88 -16.49 2.30
N LYS A 175 -7.84 -15.52 1.37
CA LYS A 175 -7.09 -15.64 0.11
C LYS A 175 -5.60 -15.71 0.39
N VAL A 176 -5.09 -14.89 1.31
CA VAL A 176 -3.69 -14.95 1.77
C VAL A 176 -3.36 -16.33 2.31
N ILE A 177 -4.18 -16.87 3.21
CA ILE A 177 -3.99 -18.22 3.78
C ILE A 177 -4.00 -19.32 2.70
N ARG A 178 -4.81 -19.18 1.65
CA ARG A 178 -4.81 -20.13 0.53
C ARG A 178 -3.54 -20.08 -0.31
N LEU A 179 -2.96 -18.89 -0.48
CA LEU A 179 -1.68 -18.73 -1.17
C LEU A 179 -0.53 -19.25 -0.32
N ASN A 180 -0.55 -18.92 0.97
CA ASN A 180 0.48 -19.27 1.92
C ASN A 180 -0.15 -19.70 3.26
N PRO A 181 -0.34 -21.01 3.48
CA PRO A 181 -0.86 -21.54 4.73
C PRO A 181 0.02 -21.27 5.96
N HIS A 182 1.27 -20.85 5.74
CA HIS A 182 2.25 -20.48 6.77
C HIS A 182 2.26 -18.99 7.11
N ASN A 183 1.48 -18.16 6.41
CA ASN A 183 1.37 -16.75 6.74
C ASN A 183 0.61 -16.55 8.07
N GLY A 184 1.35 -16.41 9.18
CA GLY A 184 0.78 -16.19 10.52
C GLY A 184 0.00 -14.87 10.62
N ILE A 185 0.45 -13.84 9.91
CA ILE A 185 -0.16 -12.49 9.88
C ILE A 185 -1.62 -12.55 9.46
N ALA A 186 -1.99 -13.37 8.47
CA ALA A 186 -3.36 -13.50 8.01
C ALA A 186 -4.28 -14.17 9.04
N TYR A 187 -3.76 -15.16 9.79
CA TYR A 187 -4.51 -15.75 10.90
C TYR A 187 -4.67 -14.76 12.05
N ASP A 188 -3.58 -14.08 12.43
CA ASP A 188 -3.61 -13.01 13.44
C ASP A 188 -4.66 -11.95 13.10
N PHE A 189 -4.62 -11.45 11.86
CA PHE A 189 -5.58 -10.47 11.37
C PHE A 189 -7.03 -10.93 11.51
N ILE A 190 -7.35 -12.19 11.14
CA ILE A 190 -8.71 -12.74 11.30
C ILE A 190 -9.08 -12.82 12.79
N GLY A 191 -8.13 -13.19 13.66
CA GLY A 191 -8.33 -13.18 15.11
C GLY A 191 -8.71 -11.80 15.63
N ASP A 192 -8.02 -10.75 15.17
CA ASP A 192 -8.33 -9.37 15.53
C ASP A 192 -9.74 -8.97 15.10
N LEU A 193 -10.17 -9.34 13.88
CA LEU A 193 -11.54 -9.06 13.44
C LEU A 193 -12.60 -9.68 14.36
N TYR A 194 -12.34 -10.90 14.84
CA TYR A 194 -13.24 -11.63 15.73
C TYR A 194 -13.29 -11.00 17.12
N ALA A 195 -12.13 -10.63 17.67
CA ALA A 195 -12.04 -9.94 18.95
C ALA A 195 -12.73 -8.57 18.94
N GLU A 196 -12.52 -7.76 17.89
CA GLU A 196 -13.18 -6.46 17.70
C GLU A 196 -14.71 -6.56 17.59
N SER A 197 -15.20 -7.71 17.13
CA SER A 197 -16.62 -7.95 16.95
C SER A 197 -17.31 -8.52 18.18
N ALA A 198 -16.59 -8.86 19.25
CA ALA A 198 -17.13 -9.57 20.40
C ALA A 198 -18.35 -8.86 21.02
N GLN A 199 -18.22 -7.57 21.32
CA GLN A 199 -19.30 -6.76 21.89
C GLN A 199 -20.48 -6.56 20.92
N LYS A 200 -20.23 -6.58 19.61
CA LYS A 200 -21.27 -6.38 18.58
C LYS A 200 -22.00 -7.68 18.21
N CYS A 201 -21.40 -8.83 18.50
CA CYS A 201 -21.88 -10.15 18.08
C CYS A 201 -22.49 -10.97 19.23
N GLY A 202 -22.99 -10.31 20.27
CA GLY A 202 -23.67 -10.96 21.38
C GLY A 202 -24.64 -10.01 22.10
N ASN A 203 -25.58 -10.58 22.83
CA ASN A 203 -26.62 -9.84 23.56
C ASN A 203 -26.84 -10.35 24.99
N ASN A 204 -25.98 -11.26 25.47
CA ASN A 204 -26.06 -11.81 26.82
C ASN A 204 -24.67 -12.09 27.40
N ALA A 205 -24.62 -12.50 28.67
CA ALA A 205 -23.37 -12.68 29.41
C ALA A 205 -22.39 -13.70 28.80
N LEU A 206 -22.90 -14.66 28.02
CA LEU A 206 -22.10 -15.64 27.29
C LEU A 206 -21.71 -15.13 25.89
N THR A 207 -22.70 -14.81 25.06
CA THR A 207 -22.53 -14.51 23.63
C THR A 207 -21.68 -13.28 23.34
N THR A 208 -21.62 -12.33 24.27
CA THR A 208 -20.72 -11.16 24.19
C THR A 208 -19.24 -11.53 24.35
N LYS A 209 -18.95 -12.76 24.81
CA LYS A 209 -17.59 -13.25 25.10
C LYS A 209 -17.14 -14.41 24.19
N VAL A 210 -18.07 -15.16 23.59
CA VAL A 210 -17.74 -16.36 22.78
C VAL A 210 -16.91 -16.06 21.53
N SER A 211 -16.97 -14.84 21.00
CA SER A 211 -16.11 -14.42 19.88
C SER A 211 -14.62 -14.45 20.24
N TYR A 212 -14.27 -14.25 21.52
CA TYR A 212 -12.89 -14.36 21.99
C TYR A 212 -12.35 -15.79 21.90
N TRP A 213 -13.20 -16.82 22.01
CA TRP A 213 -12.78 -18.20 21.75
C TRP A 213 -12.29 -18.37 20.31
N ALA A 214 -13.10 -17.92 19.35
CA ALA A 214 -12.73 -17.98 17.94
C ALA A 214 -11.50 -17.14 17.63
N ALA A 215 -11.36 -15.96 18.25
CA ALA A 215 -10.16 -15.12 18.11
C ALA A 215 -8.89 -15.85 18.61
N VAL A 216 -8.95 -16.42 19.81
CA VAL A 216 -7.83 -17.18 20.41
C VAL A 216 -7.43 -18.38 19.56
N ASP A 217 -8.39 -19.08 18.93
CA ASP A 217 -8.06 -20.19 18.01
C ASP A 217 -7.23 -19.71 16.81
N LYS A 218 -7.53 -18.52 16.28
CA LYS A 218 -6.75 -17.94 15.18
C LYS A 218 -5.37 -17.50 15.64
N TYR A 219 -5.22 -16.88 16.82
CA TYR A 219 -3.89 -16.54 17.36
C TYR A 219 -3.05 -17.78 17.66
N VAL A 220 -3.65 -18.86 18.18
CA VAL A 220 -2.98 -20.15 18.37
C VAL A 220 -2.54 -20.73 17.03
N LYS A 221 -3.38 -20.64 16.00
CA LYS A 221 -3.01 -21.07 14.65
C LYS A 221 -1.87 -20.22 14.08
N ALA A 222 -1.92 -18.89 14.24
CA ALA A 222 -0.90 -17.95 13.78
C ALA A 222 0.49 -18.33 14.30
N LYS A 223 0.66 -18.42 15.63
CA LYS A 223 1.97 -18.79 16.21
C LYS A 223 2.45 -20.19 15.89
N ARG A 224 1.53 -21.11 15.56
CA ARG A 224 1.88 -22.48 15.20
C ARG A 224 2.44 -22.54 13.78
N VAL A 225 1.88 -21.76 12.86
CA VAL A 225 2.32 -21.75 11.46
C VAL A 225 3.48 -20.80 11.22
N ASP A 226 3.63 -19.80 12.10
CA ASP A 226 4.67 -18.79 12.11
C ASP A 226 5.22 -18.60 13.54
N PRO A 227 6.26 -19.38 13.92
CA PRO A 227 6.84 -19.34 15.27
C PRO A 227 7.46 -18.00 15.66
N GLU A 228 7.87 -17.15 14.71
CA GLU A 228 8.42 -15.81 15.01
C GLU A 228 7.36 -14.90 15.65
N MET A 229 6.09 -15.14 15.35
CA MET A 229 4.97 -14.42 15.95
C MET A 229 4.59 -14.92 17.36
N ALA A 230 5.26 -15.94 17.90
CA ALA A 230 4.83 -16.62 19.11
C ALA A 230 4.62 -15.69 20.31
N ASP A 231 5.57 -14.78 20.57
CA ASP A 231 5.48 -13.85 21.71
C ASP A 231 4.35 -12.84 21.53
N ALA A 232 4.19 -12.28 20.33
CA ALA A 232 3.10 -11.37 20.02
C ALA A 232 1.73 -12.06 20.18
N MET A 233 1.60 -13.29 19.70
CA MET A 233 0.36 -14.06 19.79
C MET A 233 0.07 -14.50 21.22
N ASN A 234 1.08 -14.88 22.00
CA ASN A 234 0.92 -15.24 23.41
C ASN A 234 0.37 -14.06 24.22
N LYS A 235 0.81 -12.83 23.95
CA LYS A 235 0.25 -11.62 24.57
C LYS A 235 -1.24 -11.45 24.24
N LYS A 236 -1.62 -11.52 22.96
CA LYS A 236 -3.04 -11.45 22.54
C LYS A 236 -3.88 -12.57 23.17
N ILE A 237 -3.36 -13.80 23.18
CA ILE A 237 -4.03 -14.95 23.79
C ILE A 237 -4.27 -14.71 25.28
N ALA A 238 -3.28 -14.21 26.03
CA ALA A 238 -3.43 -13.92 27.45
C ALA A 238 -4.52 -12.86 27.72
N ILE A 239 -4.52 -11.77 26.95
CA ILE A 239 -5.53 -10.71 27.03
C ILE A 239 -6.93 -11.30 26.82
N TYR A 240 -7.15 -12.00 25.71
CA TYR A 240 -8.50 -12.44 25.36
C TYR A 240 -8.99 -13.65 26.14
N LYS A 241 -8.09 -14.51 26.65
CA LYS A 241 -8.48 -15.59 27.58
C LYS A 241 -9.09 -15.06 28.88
N ALA A 242 -8.61 -13.93 29.38
CA ALA A 242 -9.15 -13.31 30.59
C ALA A 242 -10.62 -12.86 30.42
N HIS A 243 -11.05 -12.63 29.17
CA HIS A 243 -12.42 -12.23 28.84
C HIS A 243 -13.36 -13.41 28.55
N PHE A 244 -12.90 -14.66 28.70
CA PHE A 244 -13.77 -15.81 28.49
C PHE A 244 -14.94 -15.83 29.50
N PRO A 245 -16.06 -16.51 29.18
CA PRO A 245 -17.11 -16.78 30.15
C PRO A 245 -16.59 -17.56 31.36
N THR A 246 -17.11 -17.28 32.55
CA THR A 246 -16.78 -18.09 33.74
C THR A 246 -17.48 -19.45 33.67
N ARG A 247 -17.05 -20.41 34.51
CA ARG A 247 -17.71 -21.73 34.57
C ARG A 247 -19.19 -21.61 34.95
N GLU A 248 -19.52 -20.72 35.88
CA GLU A 248 -20.90 -20.46 36.30
C GLU A 248 -21.73 -19.91 35.13
N THR A 249 -21.18 -18.96 34.37
CA THR A 249 -21.84 -18.41 33.18
C THR A 249 -22.08 -19.52 32.16
N MET A 250 -21.06 -20.33 31.84
CA MET A 250 -21.21 -21.43 30.88
C MET A 250 -22.26 -22.45 31.33
N PHE A 251 -22.24 -22.82 32.61
CA PHE A 251 -23.21 -23.75 33.20
C PHE A 251 -24.65 -23.22 33.10
N PHE A 252 -24.87 -21.93 33.39
CA PHE A 252 -26.18 -21.30 33.25
C PHE A 252 -26.76 -21.41 31.82
N TYR A 253 -25.89 -21.42 30.80
CA TYR A 253 -26.28 -21.61 29.41
C TYR A 253 -26.14 -23.06 28.91
N ASN A 254 -26.00 -24.04 29.81
CA ASN A 254 -25.83 -25.46 29.50
C ASN A 254 -24.63 -25.79 28.60
N ILE A 255 -23.52 -25.06 28.77
CA ILE A 255 -22.26 -25.28 28.06
C ILE A 255 -21.20 -25.74 29.05
N LYS A 256 -20.43 -26.77 28.69
CA LYS A 256 -19.29 -27.26 29.45
C LYS A 256 -17.98 -26.95 28.73
N PRO A 257 -16.87 -26.69 29.47
CA PRO A 257 -15.55 -26.62 28.85
C PRO A 257 -15.26 -27.89 28.04
N GLY A 258 -14.78 -27.71 26.80
CA GLY A 258 -14.56 -28.81 25.85
C GLY A 258 -15.67 -28.98 24.80
N ASP A 259 -16.86 -28.40 25.03
CA ASP A 259 -17.96 -28.50 24.07
C ASP A 259 -17.63 -27.79 22.76
N ARG A 260 -18.11 -28.37 21.65
CA ARG A 260 -18.11 -27.68 20.35
C ARG A 260 -19.16 -26.58 20.38
N TYR A 261 -18.74 -25.36 20.05
CA TYR A 261 -19.62 -24.20 20.01
C TYR A 261 -19.52 -23.48 18.67
N ARG A 262 -20.67 -23.14 18.07
CA ARG A 262 -20.71 -22.32 16.85
C ARG A 262 -20.92 -20.86 17.24
N VAL A 263 -19.88 -20.04 17.05
CA VAL A 263 -19.98 -18.58 17.21
C VAL A 263 -20.89 -18.03 16.13
N GLY A 264 -21.97 -17.35 16.53
CA GLY A 264 -22.96 -16.77 15.63
C GLY A 264 -22.47 -15.51 14.90
N CYS A 265 -23.39 -14.61 14.57
CA CYS A 265 -23.10 -13.36 13.87
C CYS A 265 -22.44 -13.60 12.50
N TRP A 266 -21.70 -12.61 12.00
CA TRP A 266 -20.92 -12.74 10.78
C TRP A 266 -19.70 -13.68 10.94
N ILE A 267 -19.27 -13.94 12.19
CA ILE A 267 -18.14 -14.81 12.52
C ILE A 267 -18.44 -16.25 12.10
N ASN A 268 -19.59 -16.83 12.44
CA ASN A 268 -20.03 -18.12 11.90
C ASN A 268 -18.93 -19.21 11.85
N GLU A 269 -18.18 -19.38 12.93
CA GLU A 269 -17.07 -20.33 13.04
C GLU A 269 -17.29 -21.26 14.23
N THR A 270 -16.83 -22.51 14.10
CA THR A 270 -16.87 -23.47 15.21
C THR A 270 -15.58 -23.38 16.01
N THR A 271 -15.73 -23.35 17.34
CA THR A 271 -14.65 -23.29 18.31
C THR A 271 -14.89 -24.31 19.43
N ILE A 272 -13.95 -24.41 20.37
CA ILE A 272 -14.09 -25.17 21.60
C ILE A 272 -14.34 -24.21 22.76
N ALA A 273 -15.42 -24.46 23.48
CA ALA A 273 -15.83 -23.72 24.66
C ALA A 273 -14.79 -23.88 25.77
N ARG A 274 -14.37 -22.75 26.36
CA ARG A 274 -13.33 -22.69 27.40
C ARG A 274 -13.75 -21.68 28.46
N ALA A 275 -13.67 -22.05 29.73
CA ALA A 275 -13.89 -21.09 30.80
C ALA A 275 -12.70 -20.11 30.91
N SER A 276 -12.94 -18.92 31.44
CA SER A 276 -11.86 -18.15 32.06
C SER A 276 -11.26 -18.99 33.19
N ASN A 277 -9.93 -18.96 33.33
CA ASN A 277 -9.25 -19.62 34.45
C ASN A 277 -9.81 -19.15 35.79
#